data_AF-A0A7V4EJJ2-F1
#
_entry.id   AF-A0A7V4EJJ2-F1
#
_cell.length_a   1.000
_cell.length_b   1.000
_cell.length_c   1.000
_cell.angle_alpha   90.00
_cell.angle_beta   90.00
_cell.angle_gamma   90.00
#
_symmetry.space_group_name_H-M   'P 1'
#
loop_
_entity.id
_entity.type
_entity.pdbx_description
1 polymer ?
#
loop_
_entity_poly.entity_id
_entity_poly.type
_entity_poly.pdbx_seq_one_letter_code
_entity_poly.pdbx_strand_id
1 'polypeptide(L)'
;LVVGLIVISLSVTIGLLMGSLAGYYGGWIDNVIMRLVDLLAAFPFFVLAISIMAVLGPGIYNVMIALGSVSWIGYARMVRAQFLALKEKEFVESARAIGLSDWTIIRKYLLPNAIAPVIVQATLGMGGAFILNWCWKEMPDNVFPWGINSPNDNLPRETLLAFRAFALATRDFRPQHVPPTVYLIAPDLNRMGAQAEKVNGAVLRAIEALLQLQVEFGVVNESALDRLPTDARALILPVPYTLKDEAFEKLEAFVRGGGALLVTGDITFDAHRRRARTDRLSRLFGLEFVRELLAPVQTKRDEKGELLPAIEVRPAGAERDEKEPLWVNRSGNGLALFDPVPRELDSTPSALYARALELAGIPVRTLLPDAEGVLVLRSAGAREGEDALFVVSRSAEPRRIRLPGEVELDLQPGSSCLLVRRGGRPVSVIASGSVTLSGKEWARLDAPAALVSLDGRPLNESSMLAVHLLGQGQLRINGFPAAQARIRAGRIRNGRWQTLATRQPQQTEQLLIIPAEEALAFAMMIVAPEENLEEAARQVERRLLSRAEAPAQPARR
;
A
#
# COMPACT_ATOMS: atom_id res chain seq x y z
N LEU A 1 -4.48 -7.99 -25.07
CA LEU A 1 -5.12 -8.84 -26.11
C LEU A 1 -4.10 -9.54 -26.99
N VAL A 2 -3.23 -8.82 -27.72
CA VAL A 2 -2.22 -9.40 -28.63
C VAL A 2 -1.33 -10.46 -27.95
N VAL A 3 -0.82 -10.17 -26.74
CA VAL A 3 -0.02 -11.13 -25.96
C VAL A 3 -0.78 -12.42 -25.71
N GLY A 4 -2.02 -12.32 -25.19
CA GLY A 4 -2.85 -13.48 -24.92
C GLY A 4 -3.12 -14.31 -26.17
N LEU A 5 -3.45 -13.65 -27.29
CA LEU A 5 -3.72 -14.33 -28.55
C LEU A 5 -2.50 -15.12 -29.04
N ILE A 6 -1.30 -14.52 -29.02
CA ILE A 6 -0.07 -15.16 -29.49
C ILE A 6 0.33 -16.30 -28.55
N VAL A 7 0.32 -16.06 -27.23
CA VAL A 7 0.66 -17.08 -26.22
C VAL A 7 -0.25 -18.29 -26.37
N ILE A 8 -1.57 -18.09 -26.46
CA ILE A 8 -2.53 -19.18 -26.57
C ILE A 8 -2.44 -19.88 -27.92
N SER A 9 -2.28 -19.14 -29.02
CA SER A 9 -2.10 -19.76 -30.34
C SER A 9 -0.86 -20.64 -30.39
N LEU A 10 0.26 -20.17 -29.83
CA LEU A 10 1.51 -20.94 -29.74
C LEU A 10 1.33 -22.17 -28.84
N SER A 11 0.70 -21.99 -27.68
CA SER A 11 0.48 -23.06 -26.71
C SER A 11 -0.43 -24.16 -27.23
N VAL A 12 -1.54 -23.78 -27.87
CA VAL A 12 -2.49 -24.71 -28.47
C VAL A 12 -1.82 -25.43 -29.63
N THR A 13 -1.07 -24.74 -30.49
CA THR A 13 -0.40 -25.37 -31.63
C THR A 13 0.60 -26.44 -31.16
N ILE A 14 1.48 -26.10 -30.22
CA ILE A 14 2.46 -27.06 -29.68
C ILE A 14 1.73 -28.19 -28.93
N GLY A 15 0.74 -27.87 -28.10
CA GLY A 15 -0.03 -28.85 -27.34
C GLY A 15 -0.80 -29.82 -28.23
N LEU A 16 -1.37 -29.34 -29.33
CA LEU A 16 -2.11 -30.14 -30.29
C LEU A 16 -1.19 -31.11 -31.02
N LEU A 17 -0.01 -30.64 -31.45
CA LEU A 17 1.01 -31.48 -32.09
C LEU A 17 1.52 -32.55 -31.12
N MET A 18 2.03 -32.15 -29.95
CA MET A 18 2.63 -33.08 -29.00
C MET A 18 1.60 -34.06 -28.41
N GLY A 19 0.40 -33.56 -28.08
CA GLY A 19 -0.68 -34.36 -27.52
C GLY A 19 -1.29 -35.34 -28.53
N SER A 20 -1.42 -34.95 -29.80
CA SER A 20 -1.92 -35.86 -30.85
C SER A 20 -0.92 -36.96 -31.16
N LEU A 21 0.38 -36.65 -31.24
CA LEU A 21 1.43 -37.66 -31.42
C LEU A 21 1.45 -38.66 -30.25
N ALA A 22 1.43 -38.16 -29.02
CA ALA A 22 1.43 -39.00 -27.82
C ALA A 22 0.17 -39.87 -27.73
N GLY A 23 -1.02 -39.29 -27.96
CA GLY A 23 -2.29 -39.99 -27.85
C GLY A 23 -2.56 -40.98 -28.97
N TYR A 24 -2.12 -40.69 -30.20
CA TYR A 24 -2.34 -41.55 -31.36
C TYR A 24 -1.42 -42.77 -31.39
N TYR A 25 -0.10 -42.54 -31.33
CA TYR A 25 0.89 -43.61 -31.46
C TYR A 25 1.06 -44.42 -30.18
N GLY A 26 0.84 -43.82 -29.00
CA GLY A 26 1.01 -44.51 -27.72
C GLY A 26 2.43 -45.00 -27.47
N GLY A 27 2.57 -45.98 -26.57
CA GLY A 27 3.81 -46.73 -26.36
C GLY A 27 5.02 -45.85 -26.02
N TRP A 28 6.12 -46.04 -26.76
CA TRP A 28 7.37 -45.33 -26.49
C TRP A 28 7.31 -43.83 -26.82
N ILE A 29 6.58 -43.43 -27.88
CA ILE A 29 6.42 -42.03 -28.28
C ILE A 29 5.68 -41.26 -27.20
N ASP A 30 4.59 -41.84 -26.70
CA ASP A 30 3.83 -41.30 -25.58
C ASP A 30 4.71 -41.14 -24.34
N ASN A 31 5.45 -42.19 -23.98
CA ASN A 31 6.35 -42.16 -22.83
C ASN A 31 7.40 -41.04 -22.95
N VAL A 32 8.06 -40.87 -24.09
CA VAL A 32 9.09 -39.81 -24.27
C VAL A 32 8.46 -38.43 -24.16
N ILE A 33 7.33 -38.19 -24.83
CA ILE A 33 6.65 -36.89 -24.82
C ILE A 33 6.14 -36.57 -23.41
N MET A 34 5.50 -37.53 -22.73
CA MET A 34 5.00 -37.32 -21.38
C MET A 34 6.12 -37.16 -20.36
N ARG A 35 7.27 -37.85 -20.52
CA ARG A 35 8.47 -37.61 -19.69
C ARG A 35 8.98 -36.18 -19.83
N LEU A 36 9.02 -35.63 -21.04
CA LEU A 36 9.40 -34.22 -21.26
C LEU A 36 8.39 -33.27 -20.60
N VAL A 37 7.09 -33.53 -20.79
CA VAL A 37 6.00 -32.75 -20.18
C VAL A 37 6.11 -32.80 -18.64
N ASP A 38 6.36 -33.97 -18.06
CA ASP A 38 6.52 -34.16 -16.62
C ASP A 38 7.75 -33.44 -16.08
N LEU A 39 8.87 -33.48 -16.82
CA LEU A 39 10.09 -32.76 -16.48
C LEU A 39 9.86 -31.24 -16.44
N LEU A 40 9.21 -30.69 -17.47
CA LEU A 40 8.90 -29.26 -17.52
C LEU A 40 7.89 -28.85 -16.45
N ALA A 41 6.89 -29.70 -16.17
CA ALA A 41 5.86 -29.46 -15.16
C ALA A 41 6.40 -29.54 -13.72
N ALA A 42 7.57 -30.15 -13.50
CA ALA A 42 8.22 -30.18 -12.18
C ALA A 42 8.73 -28.79 -11.75
N PHE A 43 8.98 -27.89 -12.71
CA PHE A 43 9.36 -26.52 -12.41
C PHE A 43 8.12 -25.65 -12.15
N PRO A 44 8.16 -24.74 -11.15
CA PRO A 44 7.14 -23.70 -11.04
C PRO A 44 7.06 -22.89 -12.33
N PHE A 45 5.83 -22.70 -12.86
CA PHE A 45 5.58 -22.07 -14.17
C PHE A 45 6.37 -20.77 -14.39
N PHE A 46 6.31 -19.86 -13.42
CA PHE A 46 6.99 -18.57 -13.52
C PHE A 46 8.50 -18.68 -13.46
N VAL A 47 9.06 -19.62 -12.69
CA VAL A 47 10.51 -19.81 -12.60
C VAL A 47 11.07 -20.24 -13.95
N LEU A 48 10.39 -21.17 -14.62
CA LEU A 48 10.78 -21.62 -15.96
C LEU A 48 10.65 -20.49 -16.98
N ALA A 49 9.52 -19.76 -16.97
CA ALA A 49 9.29 -18.66 -17.89
C ALA A 49 10.31 -17.51 -17.71
N ILE A 50 10.66 -17.16 -16.48
CA ILE A 50 11.69 -16.13 -16.18
C ILE A 50 13.09 -16.62 -16.57
N SER A 51 13.39 -17.91 -16.40
CA SER A 51 14.68 -18.48 -16.83
C SER A 51 14.86 -18.37 -18.35
N ILE A 52 13.79 -18.61 -19.12
CA ILE A 52 13.79 -18.39 -20.57
C ILE A 52 13.98 -16.91 -20.90
N MET A 53 13.29 -16.02 -20.17
CA MET A 53 13.46 -14.57 -20.34
C MET A 53 14.88 -14.08 -20.04
N ALA A 54 15.56 -14.66 -19.05
CA ALA A 54 16.93 -14.31 -18.72
C ALA A 54 17.90 -14.60 -19.88
N VAL A 55 17.61 -15.60 -20.72
CA VAL A 55 18.38 -15.92 -21.92
C VAL A 55 17.96 -15.07 -23.11
N LEU A 56 16.65 -14.88 -23.32
CA LEU A 56 16.13 -14.13 -24.47
C LEU A 56 16.32 -12.61 -24.34
N GLY A 57 16.46 -12.10 -23.12
CA GLY A 57 16.51 -10.67 -22.83
C GLY A 57 15.13 -10.01 -22.81
N PRO A 58 15.05 -8.73 -22.40
CA PRO A 58 13.80 -8.01 -22.25
C PRO A 58 13.13 -7.73 -23.59
N GLY A 59 11.80 -7.82 -23.63
CA GLY A 59 11.03 -7.50 -24.82
C GLY A 59 9.69 -8.23 -24.88
N ILE A 60 8.65 -7.52 -25.33
CA ILE A 60 7.28 -8.05 -25.36
C ILE A 60 7.14 -9.32 -26.22
N TYR A 61 7.91 -9.46 -27.30
CA TYR A 61 7.92 -10.66 -28.13
C TYR A 61 8.58 -11.84 -27.44
N ASN A 62 9.70 -11.61 -26.75
CA ASN A 62 10.39 -12.63 -25.95
C ASN A 62 9.48 -13.15 -24.84
N VAL A 63 8.69 -12.25 -24.22
CA VAL A 63 7.67 -12.59 -23.25
C VAL A 63 6.61 -13.52 -23.83
N MET A 64 6.08 -13.20 -25.01
CA MET A 64 5.10 -14.05 -25.69
C MET A 64 5.66 -15.45 -25.97
N ILE A 65 6.92 -15.53 -26.42
CA ILE A 65 7.62 -16.78 -26.70
C ILE A 65 7.81 -17.58 -25.40
N ALA A 66 8.35 -16.96 -24.36
CA ALA A 66 8.61 -17.60 -23.08
C ALA A 66 7.32 -18.18 -22.48
N LEU A 67 6.25 -17.38 -22.39
CA LEU A 67 4.97 -17.81 -21.84
C LEU A 67 4.31 -18.91 -22.68
N GLY A 68 4.31 -18.79 -24.01
CA GLY A 68 3.71 -19.79 -24.90
C GLY A 68 4.49 -21.10 -24.93
N SER A 69 5.81 -21.06 -24.82
CA SER A 69 6.69 -22.24 -24.79
C SER A 69 6.57 -23.07 -23.51
N VAL A 70 5.96 -22.53 -22.45
CA VAL A 70 5.70 -23.26 -21.19
C VAL A 70 4.23 -23.67 -21.09
N SER A 71 3.32 -22.84 -21.59
CA SER A 71 1.87 -23.03 -21.42
C SER A 71 1.28 -24.20 -22.21
N TRP A 72 1.99 -24.76 -23.20
CA TRP A 72 1.53 -25.89 -24.01
C TRP A 72 1.38 -27.22 -23.25
N ILE A 73 2.06 -27.38 -22.09
CA ILE A 73 2.07 -28.59 -21.26
C ILE A 73 0.64 -29.06 -20.93
N GLY A 74 -0.23 -28.13 -20.52
CA GLY A 74 -1.63 -28.44 -20.20
C GLY A 74 -2.43 -28.87 -21.42
N TYR A 75 -2.24 -28.18 -22.56
CA TYR A 75 -2.91 -28.52 -23.82
C TYR A 75 -2.47 -29.89 -24.35
N ALA A 76 -1.18 -30.24 -24.26
CA ALA A 76 -0.70 -31.55 -24.67
C ALA A 76 -1.34 -32.70 -23.88
N ARG A 77 -1.42 -32.58 -22.55
CA ARG A 77 -2.06 -33.60 -21.70
C ARG A 77 -3.54 -33.76 -22.02
N MET A 78 -4.24 -32.65 -22.23
CA MET A 78 -5.66 -32.66 -22.58
C MET A 78 -5.93 -33.30 -23.94
N VAL A 79 -5.19 -32.88 -24.99
CA VAL A 79 -5.32 -33.45 -26.34
C VAL A 79 -4.99 -34.93 -26.33
N ARG A 80 -3.92 -35.34 -25.63
CA ARG A 80 -3.58 -36.76 -25.44
C ARG A 80 -4.74 -37.54 -24.83
N ALA A 81 -5.35 -37.04 -23.76
CA ALA A 81 -6.48 -37.71 -23.10
C ALA A 81 -7.68 -37.88 -24.05
N GLN A 82 -7.99 -36.85 -24.86
CA GLN A 82 -9.04 -36.93 -25.87
C GLN A 82 -8.71 -37.97 -26.96
N PHE A 83 -7.46 -37.99 -27.43
CA PHE A 83 -7.01 -38.94 -28.45
C PHE A 83 -7.04 -40.39 -27.94
N LEU A 84 -6.64 -40.63 -26.69
CA LEU A 84 -6.74 -41.94 -26.06
C LEU A 84 -8.19 -42.43 -25.95
N ALA A 85 -9.14 -41.53 -25.65
CA ALA A 85 -10.56 -41.86 -25.57
C ALA A 85 -11.23 -42.06 -26.94
N LEU A 86 -10.81 -41.29 -27.95
CA LEU A 86 -11.42 -41.32 -29.29
C LEU A 86 -10.84 -42.42 -30.18
N LYS A 87 -9.58 -42.84 -29.98
CA LYS A 87 -8.93 -43.85 -30.82
C LYS A 87 -9.58 -45.24 -30.74
N GLU A 88 -10.31 -45.52 -29.66
CA GLU A 88 -11.02 -46.79 -29.41
C GLU A 88 -12.48 -46.77 -29.90
N LYS A 89 -12.89 -45.73 -30.66
CA LYS A 89 -14.25 -45.63 -31.20
C LYS A 89 -14.37 -46.32 -32.55
N GLU A 90 -15.56 -46.90 -32.80
CA GLU A 90 -15.89 -47.69 -34.00
C GLU A 90 -15.58 -46.98 -35.33
N PHE A 91 -15.73 -45.65 -35.40
CA PHE A 91 -15.44 -44.87 -36.61
C PHE A 91 -13.93 -44.80 -36.92
N VAL A 92 -13.07 -44.86 -35.90
CA VAL A 92 -11.61 -44.92 -36.07
C VAL A 92 -11.18 -46.31 -36.49
N GLU A 93 -11.78 -47.35 -35.90
CA GLU A 93 -11.55 -48.75 -36.30
C GLU A 93 -11.96 -48.99 -37.76
N SER A 94 -13.12 -48.48 -38.16
CA SER A 94 -13.60 -48.55 -39.55
C SER A 94 -12.67 -47.81 -40.51
N ALA A 95 -12.18 -46.62 -40.14
CA ALA A 95 -11.22 -45.85 -40.93
C ALA A 95 -9.90 -46.60 -41.13
N ARG A 96 -9.43 -47.35 -40.11
CA ARG A 96 -8.24 -48.21 -40.19
C ARG A 96 -8.49 -49.45 -41.06
N ALA A 97 -9.67 -50.07 -40.95
CA ALA A 97 -10.04 -51.25 -41.75
C ALA A 97 -10.08 -50.94 -43.26
N ILE A 98 -10.42 -49.71 -43.64
CA ILE A 98 -10.43 -49.22 -45.02
C ILE A 98 -9.01 -48.84 -45.50
N GLY A 99 -8.00 -48.88 -44.63
CA GLY A 99 -6.60 -48.62 -44.98
C GLY A 99 -6.25 -47.14 -45.13
N LEU A 100 -6.98 -46.23 -44.46
CA LEU A 100 -6.63 -44.81 -44.46
C LEU A 100 -5.30 -44.57 -43.74
N SER A 101 -4.51 -43.61 -44.24
CA SER A 101 -3.24 -43.25 -43.61
C SER A 101 -3.44 -42.60 -42.23
N ASP A 102 -2.47 -42.82 -41.33
CA ASP A 102 -2.48 -42.27 -39.97
C ASP A 102 -2.71 -40.76 -39.92
N TRP A 103 -2.07 -40.01 -40.83
CA TRP A 103 -2.29 -38.57 -40.95
C TRP A 103 -3.73 -38.21 -41.31
N THR A 104 -4.36 -39.00 -42.18
CA THR A 104 -5.77 -38.81 -42.56
C THR A 104 -6.68 -39.09 -41.37
N ILE A 105 -6.40 -40.16 -40.62
CA ILE A 105 -7.15 -40.53 -39.41
C ILE A 105 -7.03 -39.42 -38.35
N ILE A 106 -5.81 -38.95 -38.08
CA ILE A 106 -5.55 -37.88 -37.12
C ILE A 106 -6.29 -36.60 -37.52
N ARG A 107 -6.05 -36.06 -38.74
CA ARG A 107 -6.56 -34.74 -39.12
C ARG A 107 -8.06 -34.72 -39.41
N LYS A 108 -8.62 -35.78 -39.98
CA LYS A 108 -10.03 -35.81 -40.46
C LYS A 108 -10.99 -36.45 -39.46
N TYR A 109 -10.52 -37.36 -38.59
CA TYR A 109 -11.39 -38.11 -37.69
C TYR A 109 -11.12 -37.81 -36.21
N LEU A 110 -9.87 -37.79 -35.75
CA LEU A 110 -9.57 -37.58 -34.32
C LEU A 110 -9.57 -36.10 -33.95
N LEU A 111 -8.83 -35.28 -34.70
CA LEU A 111 -8.62 -33.86 -34.38
C LEU A 111 -9.93 -33.05 -34.34
N PRO A 112 -10.86 -33.18 -35.30
CA PRO A 112 -12.12 -32.45 -35.26
C PRO A 112 -13.01 -32.84 -34.08
N ASN A 113 -12.91 -34.10 -33.62
CA ASN A 113 -13.67 -34.58 -32.46
C ASN A 113 -13.00 -34.23 -31.12
N ALA A 114 -11.67 -34.06 -31.11
CA ALA A 114 -10.91 -33.68 -29.91
C ALA A 114 -10.84 -32.16 -29.67
N ILE A 115 -11.22 -31.32 -30.64
CA ILE A 115 -10.99 -29.87 -30.58
C ILE A 115 -11.97 -29.12 -29.66
N ALA A 116 -13.15 -29.67 -29.37
CA ALA A 116 -14.17 -28.97 -28.58
C ALA A 116 -13.66 -28.62 -27.15
N PRO A 117 -13.10 -29.55 -26.37
CA PRO A 117 -12.44 -29.22 -25.10
C PRO A 117 -11.24 -28.28 -25.26
N VAL A 118 -10.52 -28.38 -26.38
CA VAL A 118 -9.37 -27.50 -26.70
C VAL A 118 -9.80 -26.05 -26.84
N ILE A 119 -10.91 -25.79 -27.53
CA ILE A 119 -11.45 -24.44 -27.69
C ILE A 119 -11.90 -23.87 -26.36
N VAL A 120 -12.64 -24.64 -25.55
CA VAL A 120 -13.08 -24.21 -24.20
C VAL A 120 -11.88 -23.84 -23.33
N GLN A 121 -10.87 -24.71 -23.29
CA GLN A 121 -9.65 -24.46 -22.52
C GLN A 121 -8.86 -23.27 -23.08
N ALA A 122 -8.82 -23.08 -24.40
CA ALA A 122 -8.17 -21.93 -25.02
C ALA A 122 -8.86 -20.61 -24.65
N THR A 123 -10.20 -20.61 -24.57
CA THR A 123 -10.96 -19.46 -24.11
C THR A 123 -10.68 -19.12 -22.64
N LEU A 124 -10.66 -20.12 -21.75
CA LEU A 124 -10.26 -19.91 -20.35
C LEU A 124 -8.79 -19.49 -20.25
N GLY A 125 -7.94 -20.09 -21.07
CA GLY A 125 -6.53 -19.79 -21.18
C GLY A 125 -6.26 -18.36 -21.64
N MET A 126 -7.11 -17.77 -22.49
CA MET A 126 -7.01 -16.34 -22.83
C MET A 126 -7.16 -15.44 -21.61
N GLY A 127 -8.09 -15.76 -20.70
CA GLY A 127 -8.20 -15.07 -19.40
C GLY A 127 -6.97 -15.29 -18.53
N GLY A 128 -6.46 -16.53 -18.47
CA GLY A 128 -5.22 -16.86 -17.77
C GLY A 128 -4.00 -16.10 -18.31
N ALA A 129 -3.83 -16.04 -19.64
CA ALA A 129 -2.74 -15.32 -20.29
C ALA A 129 -2.82 -13.80 -20.06
N PHE A 130 -4.02 -13.25 -19.92
CA PHE A 130 -4.20 -11.86 -19.51
C PHE A 130 -3.67 -11.62 -18.09
N ILE A 131 -3.99 -12.51 -17.14
CA ILE A 131 -3.50 -12.45 -15.75
C ILE A 131 -1.99 -12.68 -15.70
N LEU A 132 -1.45 -13.66 -16.44
CA LEU A 132 0.00 -13.92 -16.53
C LEU A 132 0.76 -12.74 -17.12
N ASN A 133 0.20 -12.07 -18.12
CA ASN A 133 0.80 -10.86 -18.66
C ASN A 133 0.71 -9.67 -17.70
N TRP A 134 -0.29 -9.62 -16.81
CA TRP A 134 -0.43 -8.52 -15.84
C TRP A 134 0.79 -8.41 -14.95
N CYS A 135 1.28 -9.49 -14.35
CA CYS A 135 2.47 -9.44 -13.50
C CYS A 135 3.76 -9.06 -14.24
N TRP A 136 3.75 -9.12 -15.58
CA TRP A 136 4.89 -8.75 -16.44
C TRP A 136 4.69 -7.37 -17.10
N LYS A 137 3.48 -6.83 -17.06
CA LYS A 137 3.15 -5.52 -17.62
C LYS A 137 3.84 -4.43 -16.83
N GLU A 138 4.70 -3.69 -17.50
CA GLU A 138 5.23 -2.45 -16.96
C GLU A 138 4.13 -1.40 -16.94
N MET A 139 3.61 -1.14 -15.74
CA MET A 139 2.66 -0.05 -15.53
C MET A 139 3.42 1.26 -15.45
N PRO A 140 2.93 2.34 -16.10
CA PRO A 140 3.52 3.67 -15.97
C PRO A 140 3.63 4.11 -14.50
N ASP A 141 2.62 3.72 -13.70
CA ASP A 141 2.44 4.14 -12.31
C ASP A 141 3.26 3.30 -11.30
N ASN A 142 3.95 2.26 -11.73
CA ASN A 142 4.73 1.39 -10.83
C ASN A 142 6.21 1.76 -10.84
N VAL A 143 6.78 1.91 -9.64
CA VAL A 143 8.20 2.23 -9.41
C VAL A 143 9.13 1.03 -9.72
N PHE A 144 8.62 -0.19 -9.54
CA PHE A 144 9.35 -1.44 -9.79
C PHE A 144 8.70 -2.29 -10.90
N PRO A 145 8.85 -1.90 -12.17
CA PRO A 145 8.70 -2.84 -13.27
C PRO A 145 9.91 -3.79 -13.27
N TRP A 146 9.68 -5.10 -13.41
CA TRP A 146 10.74 -6.10 -13.54
C TRP A 146 11.66 -5.88 -14.76
N GLY A 147 11.43 -4.86 -15.59
CA GLY A 147 12.21 -4.56 -16.80
C GLY A 147 12.08 -5.63 -17.88
N ILE A 148 11.05 -6.50 -17.76
CA ILE A 148 10.88 -7.70 -18.59
C ILE A 148 10.30 -7.33 -19.97
N ASN A 149 9.48 -6.28 -20.07
CA ASN A 149 8.87 -5.86 -21.34
C ASN A 149 9.67 -4.76 -22.04
N SER A 150 10.32 -3.87 -21.29
CA SER A 150 11.13 -2.78 -21.81
C SER A 150 12.37 -2.58 -20.94
N PRO A 151 13.54 -2.26 -21.52
CA PRO A 151 14.69 -1.85 -20.75
C PRO A 151 14.31 -0.62 -19.91
N ASN A 152 14.52 -0.69 -18.59
CA ASN A 152 14.20 0.38 -17.64
C ASN A 152 14.99 1.68 -17.88
N ASP A 153 15.95 1.67 -18.80
CA ASP A 153 16.94 2.72 -18.95
C ASP A 153 16.48 3.92 -19.80
N ASN A 154 15.38 3.81 -20.56
CA ASN A 154 15.07 4.76 -21.64
C ASN A 154 13.66 5.38 -21.67
N LEU A 155 12.76 5.00 -20.75
CA LEU A 155 11.42 5.60 -20.68
C LEU A 155 11.34 6.56 -19.48
N PRO A 156 11.24 7.88 -19.68
CA PRO A 156 10.99 8.80 -18.58
C PRO A 156 9.62 8.47 -17.97
N ARG A 157 9.61 8.11 -16.68
CA ARG A 157 8.38 7.86 -15.91
C ARG A 157 8.26 8.91 -14.83
N GLU A 158 7.14 9.62 -14.81
CA GLU A 158 6.84 10.62 -13.79
C GLU A 158 6.92 10.03 -12.38
N THR A 159 6.43 8.79 -12.20
CA THR A 159 6.50 8.06 -10.92
C THR A 159 7.94 7.79 -10.46
N LEU A 160 8.84 7.43 -11.38
CA LEU A 160 10.25 7.22 -11.04
C LEU A 160 10.93 8.53 -10.62
N LEU A 161 10.56 9.63 -11.29
CA LEU A 161 11.08 10.97 -11.00
C LEU A 161 10.54 11.48 -9.64
N ALA A 162 9.26 11.26 -9.35
CA ALA A 162 8.67 11.52 -8.03
C ALA A 162 9.35 10.69 -6.93
N PHE A 163 9.64 9.42 -7.19
CA PHE A 163 10.35 8.56 -6.23
C PHE A 163 11.80 9.02 -5.99
N ARG A 164 12.49 9.49 -7.04
CA ARG A 164 13.82 10.11 -6.90
C ARG A 164 13.77 11.38 -6.04
N ALA A 165 12.77 12.24 -6.25
CA ALA A 165 12.57 13.44 -5.45
C ALA A 165 12.29 13.09 -3.98
N PHE A 166 11.42 12.12 -3.74
CA PHE A 166 11.14 11.58 -2.41
C PHE A 166 12.38 10.99 -1.73
N ALA A 167 13.16 10.19 -2.47
CA ALA A 167 14.37 9.56 -1.97
C ALA A 167 15.43 10.59 -1.59
N LEU A 168 15.58 11.67 -2.35
CA LEU A 168 16.52 12.75 -2.02
C LEU A 168 16.04 13.55 -0.80
N ALA A 169 14.75 13.90 -0.75
CA ALA A 169 14.13 14.66 0.33
C ALA A 169 14.24 13.95 1.70
N THR A 170 14.15 12.62 1.69
CA THR A 170 14.22 11.78 2.90
C THR A 170 15.60 11.20 3.16
N ARG A 171 16.61 11.47 2.31
CA ARG A 171 17.85 10.69 2.32
C ARG A 171 18.62 10.74 3.63
N ASP A 172 18.64 11.90 4.26
CA ASP A 172 19.35 12.14 5.51
C ASP A 172 18.48 11.87 6.74
N PHE A 173 17.17 11.69 6.54
CA PHE A 173 16.25 11.34 7.61
C PHE A 173 16.47 9.88 8.03
N ARG A 174 16.52 9.64 9.34
CA ARG A 174 16.67 8.31 9.92
C ARG A 174 15.47 8.06 10.81
N PRO A 175 14.43 7.34 10.34
CA PRO A 175 13.25 7.11 11.16
C PRO A 175 13.63 6.30 12.40
N GLN A 176 13.17 6.75 13.56
CA GLN A 176 13.24 6.03 14.83
C GLN A 176 11.84 5.61 15.24
N HIS A 177 11.67 4.33 15.53
CA HIS A 177 10.40 3.85 16.04
C HIS A 177 10.20 4.30 17.48
N VAL A 178 9.16 5.09 17.73
CA VAL A 178 8.66 5.44 19.05
C VAL A 178 7.32 4.72 19.22
N PRO A 179 7.16 3.84 20.22
CA PRO A 179 5.90 3.14 20.41
C PRO A 179 4.81 4.14 20.80
N PRO A 180 3.64 4.12 20.12
CA PRO A 180 2.51 4.96 20.49
C PRO A 180 1.89 4.50 21.81
N THR A 181 1.02 5.35 22.38
CA THR A 181 0.30 5.02 23.62
C THR A 181 -1.12 4.49 23.37
N VAL A 182 -1.62 4.63 22.14
CA VAL A 182 -2.95 4.16 21.71
C VAL A 182 -2.78 2.97 20.76
N TYR A 183 -3.58 1.92 20.95
CA TYR A 183 -3.59 0.76 20.06
C TYR A 183 -4.99 0.40 19.61
N LEU A 184 -5.14 0.24 18.29
CA LEU A 184 -6.30 -0.42 17.70
C LEU A 184 -6.07 -1.93 17.70
N ILE A 185 -7.02 -2.68 18.22
CA ILE A 185 -6.97 -4.14 18.23
C ILE A 185 -7.74 -4.66 17.01
N ALA A 186 -7.06 -5.42 16.15
CA ALA A 186 -7.69 -6.11 15.04
C ALA A 186 -8.39 -7.38 15.55
N PRO A 187 -9.73 -7.53 15.37
CA PRO A 187 -10.48 -8.71 15.78
C PRO A 187 -10.24 -9.87 14.79
N ASP A 188 -9.09 -10.56 14.93
CA ASP A 188 -8.59 -11.58 14.00
C ASP A 188 -9.60 -12.67 13.68
N LEU A 189 -10.22 -13.29 14.69
CA LEU A 189 -11.16 -14.38 14.47
C LEU A 189 -12.42 -13.91 13.73
N ASN A 190 -12.81 -12.64 13.93
CA ASN A 190 -13.99 -12.10 13.29
C ASN A 190 -13.69 -11.71 11.84
N ARG A 191 -12.54 -11.08 11.59
CA ARG A 191 -12.11 -10.65 10.24
C ARG A 191 -11.72 -11.80 9.30
N MET A 192 -11.40 -12.98 9.83
CA MET A 192 -11.14 -14.20 9.03
C MET A 192 -12.39 -15.05 8.79
N GLY A 193 -13.56 -14.55 9.20
CA GLY A 193 -14.84 -15.24 9.10
C GLY A 193 -15.62 -15.03 7.80
N ALA A 194 -16.81 -15.63 7.70
CA ALA A 194 -17.69 -15.50 6.52
C ALA A 194 -18.09 -14.05 6.14
N GLN A 195 -18.01 -13.10 7.07
CA GLN A 195 -18.32 -11.67 6.84
C GLN A 195 -17.06 -10.79 6.91
N ALA A 196 -15.90 -11.37 6.56
CA ALA A 196 -14.58 -10.71 6.57
C ALA A 196 -14.59 -9.31 5.96
N GLU A 197 -15.22 -9.12 4.80
CA GLU A 197 -15.30 -7.81 4.12
C GLU A 197 -15.91 -6.71 4.99
N LYS A 198 -17.03 -7.00 5.69
CA LYS A 198 -17.68 -6.02 6.56
C LYS A 198 -16.81 -5.67 7.76
N VAL A 199 -16.18 -6.68 8.36
CA VAL A 199 -15.30 -6.51 9.53
C VAL A 199 -14.02 -5.77 9.14
N ASN A 200 -13.42 -6.10 8.00
CA ASN A 200 -12.28 -5.37 7.45
C ASN A 200 -12.65 -3.90 7.17
N GLY A 201 -13.83 -3.65 6.59
CA GLY A 201 -14.37 -2.30 6.43
C GLY A 201 -14.51 -1.54 7.75
N ALA A 202 -14.96 -2.22 8.81
CA ALA A 202 -15.01 -1.65 10.15
C ALA A 202 -13.64 -1.29 10.73
N VAL A 203 -12.66 -2.19 10.62
CA VAL A 203 -11.29 -1.91 11.05
C VAL A 203 -10.71 -0.72 10.27
N LEU A 204 -10.93 -0.63 8.96
CA LEU A 204 -10.47 0.49 8.15
C LEU A 204 -11.13 1.82 8.56
N ARG A 205 -12.42 1.82 8.91
CA ARG A 205 -13.10 3.01 9.44
C ARG A 205 -12.63 3.39 10.85
N ALA A 206 -12.28 2.42 11.69
CA ALA A 206 -11.64 2.68 12.98
C ALA A 206 -10.26 3.34 12.80
N ILE A 207 -9.44 2.84 11.85
CA ILE A 207 -8.17 3.45 11.45
C ILE A 207 -8.40 4.87 10.95
N GLU A 208 -9.40 5.08 10.08
CA GLU A 208 -9.73 6.40 9.55
C GLU A 208 -10.14 7.38 10.65
N ALA A 209 -10.95 6.95 11.62
CA ALA A 209 -11.32 7.76 12.78
C ALA A 209 -10.08 8.21 13.55
N LEU A 210 -9.16 7.31 13.87
CA LEU A 210 -7.91 7.64 14.57
C LEU A 210 -7.01 8.60 13.76
N LEU A 211 -6.95 8.42 12.43
CA LEU A 211 -6.22 9.33 11.54
C LEU A 211 -6.83 10.74 11.53
N GLN A 212 -8.17 10.85 11.52
CA GLN A 212 -8.87 12.15 11.62
C GLN A 212 -8.68 12.83 12.98
N LEU A 213 -8.43 12.05 14.03
CA LEU A 213 -8.08 12.56 15.35
C LEU A 213 -6.60 12.93 15.49
N GLN A 214 -5.77 12.65 14.46
CA GLN A 214 -4.33 12.91 14.46
C GLN A 214 -3.61 12.33 15.68
N VAL A 215 -4.06 11.17 16.13
CA VAL A 215 -3.46 10.44 17.25
C VAL A 215 -2.42 9.48 16.68
N GLU A 216 -1.25 9.39 17.32
CA GLU A 216 -0.30 8.33 17.01
C GLU A 216 -0.81 7.02 17.61
N PHE A 217 -1.07 6.01 16.77
CA PHE A 217 -1.58 4.72 17.20
C PHE A 217 -0.85 3.55 16.55
N GLY A 218 -0.83 2.43 17.26
CA GLY A 218 -0.39 1.14 16.74
C GLY A 218 -1.59 0.26 16.39
N VAL A 219 -1.36 -0.75 15.56
CA VAL A 219 -2.35 -1.82 15.34
C VAL A 219 -1.76 -3.12 15.85
N VAL A 220 -2.50 -3.81 16.71
CA VAL A 220 -2.12 -5.11 17.26
C VAL A 220 -3.24 -6.10 17.01
N ASN A 221 -2.87 -7.35 16.77
CA ASN A 221 -3.84 -8.43 16.67
C ASN A 221 -4.34 -8.83 18.07
N GLU A 222 -5.60 -9.21 18.21
CA GLU A 222 -6.15 -9.73 19.48
C GLU A 222 -5.37 -10.94 20.03
N SER A 223 -4.72 -11.71 19.16
CA SER A 223 -3.86 -12.85 19.51
C SER A 223 -2.48 -12.44 20.05
N ALA A 224 -2.05 -11.20 19.84
CA ALA A 224 -0.72 -10.68 20.14
C ALA A 224 -0.72 -9.61 21.24
N LEU A 225 -1.75 -9.56 22.09
CA LEU A 225 -1.87 -8.59 23.19
C LEU A 225 -0.71 -8.67 24.20
N ASP A 226 0.00 -9.78 24.27
CA ASP A 226 1.25 -9.94 25.06
C ASP A 226 2.43 -9.11 24.53
N ARG A 227 2.33 -8.61 23.29
CA ARG A 227 3.34 -7.73 22.67
C ARG A 227 3.04 -6.24 22.84
N LEU A 228 2.00 -5.89 23.58
CA LEU A 228 1.71 -4.49 23.91
C LEU A 228 2.87 -3.89 24.70
N PRO A 229 3.39 -2.72 24.32
CA PRO A 229 4.39 -2.02 25.13
C PRO A 229 3.82 -1.64 26.50
N THR A 230 4.70 -1.54 27.50
CA THR A 230 4.35 -1.15 28.87
C THR A 230 3.68 0.22 28.95
N ASP A 231 3.99 1.09 28.00
CA ASP A 231 3.50 2.47 27.94
C ASP A 231 2.15 2.60 27.20
N ALA A 232 1.55 1.48 26.79
CA ALA A 232 0.21 1.46 26.22
C ALA A 232 -0.81 1.96 27.26
N ARG A 233 -1.59 2.99 26.89
CA ARG A 233 -2.57 3.65 27.77
C ARG A 233 -4.01 3.43 27.34
N ALA A 234 -4.27 3.31 26.05
CA ALA A 234 -5.62 3.08 25.54
C ALA A 234 -5.67 2.01 24.44
N LEU A 235 -6.69 1.17 24.51
CA LEU A 235 -7.01 0.13 23.55
C LEU A 235 -8.40 0.38 22.96
N ILE A 236 -8.52 0.23 21.64
CA ILE A 236 -9.79 0.30 20.92
C ILE A 236 -10.01 -1.03 20.24
N LEU A 237 -11.12 -1.70 20.55
CA LEU A 237 -11.49 -3.00 19.99
C LEU A 237 -12.86 -2.89 19.32
N PRO A 238 -12.90 -2.62 18.02
CA PRO A 238 -14.16 -2.52 17.29
C PRO A 238 -14.71 -3.92 16.99
N VAL A 239 -16.02 -4.10 17.17
CA VAL A 239 -16.81 -5.27 16.73
C VAL A 239 -16.21 -6.68 17.03
N PRO A 240 -15.88 -7.01 18.30
CA PRO A 240 -15.19 -8.25 18.66
C PRO A 240 -16.11 -9.48 18.87
N TYR A 241 -16.95 -9.80 17.89
CA TYR A 241 -17.94 -10.88 17.98
C TYR A 241 -17.40 -12.31 18.20
N THR A 242 -16.09 -12.54 18.13
CA THR A 242 -15.49 -13.88 18.31
C THR A 242 -14.22 -13.87 19.13
N LEU A 243 -14.13 -12.96 20.11
CA LEU A 243 -12.95 -12.82 20.95
C LEU A 243 -12.69 -14.10 21.78
N LYS A 244 -11.43 -14.59 21.77
CA LYS A 244 -11.00 -15.70 22.63
C LYS A 244 -11.00 -15.32 24.10
N ASP A 245 -11.26 -16.29 24.97
CA ASP A 245 -11.20 -16.07 26.42
C ASP A 245 -9.82 -15.59 26.87
N GLU A 246 -8.74 -16.20 26.36
CA GLU A 246 -7.35 -15.78 26.63
C GLU A 246 -7.10 -14.30 26.29
N ALA A 247 -7.67 -13.81 25.19
CA ALA A 247 -7.55 -12.41 24.79
C ALA A 247 -8.38 -11.51 25.72
N PHE A 248 -9.60 -11.94 26.07
CA PHE A 248 -10.45 -11.23 27.02
C PHE A 248 -9.79 -11.07 28.40
N GLU A 249 -9.19 -12.14 28.95
CA GLU A 249 -8.49 -12.08 30.24
C GLU A 249 -7.32 -11.07 30.22
N LYS A 250 -6.60 -10.97 29.09
CA LYS A 250 -5.54 -9.96 28.91
C LYS A 250 -6.10 -8.53 28.87
N LEU A 251 -7.24 -8.32 28.20
CA LEU A 251 -7.91 -7.01 28.19
C LEU A 251 -8.41 -6.64 29.59
N GLU A 252 -8.94 -7.60 30.33
CA GLU A 252 -9.36 -7.39 31.72
C GLU A 252 -8.17 -7.03 32.61
N ALA A 253 -7.05 -7.74 32.49
CA ALA A 253 -5.81 -7.42 33.20
C ALA A 253 -5.29 -6.02 32.83
N PHE A 254 -5.36 -5.63 31.56
CA PHE A 254 -4.95 -4.29 31.09
C PHE A 254 -5.79 -3.18 31.74
N VAL A 255 -7.12 -3.32 31.74
CA VAL A 255 -8.01 -2.34 32.39
C VAL A 255 -7.76 -2.30 33.89
N ARG A 256 -7.68 -3.45 34.57
CA ARG A 256 -7.36 -3.50 36.01
C ARG A 256 -5.99 -2.90 36.34
N GLY A 257 -5.05 -2.95 35.41
CA GLY A 257 -3.73 -2.32 35.50
C GLY A 257 -3.73 -0.79 35.32
N GLY A 258 -4.89 -0.17 35.07
CA GLY A 258 -5.03 1.29 34.88
C GLY A 258 -5.16 1.74 33.43
N GLY A 259 -5.27 0.81 32.48
CA GLY A 259 -5.48 1.12 31.07
C GLY A 259 -6.92 1.50 30.73
N ALA A 260 -7.11 2.19 29.59
CA ALA A 260 -8.41 2.50 29.03
C ALA A 260 -8.78 1.54 27.88
N LEU A 261 -9.97 0.97 27.88
CA LEU A 261 -10.46 0.06 26.84
C LEU A 261 -11.81 0.54 26.28
N LEU A 262 -11.88 0.79 24.98
CA LEU A 262 -13.13 0.98 24.25
C LEU A 262 -13.50 -0.29 23.47
N VAL A 263 -14.73 -0.78 23.67
CA VAL A 263 -15.32 -1.85 22.87
C VAL A 263 -16.62 -1.38 22.22
N THR A 264 -16.80 -1.69 20.93
CA THR A 264 -18.05 -1.41 20.21
C THR A 264 -18.75 -2.69 19.74
N GLY A 265 -20.08 -2.64 19.63
CA GLY A 265 -20.90 -3.76 19.15
C GLY A 265 -21.23 -4.78 20.25
N ASP A 266 -20.71 -5.99 20.11
CA ASP A 266 -21.03 -7.12 21.01
C ASP A 266 -19.79 -7.97 21.29
N ILE A 267 -19.55 -8.25 22.57
CA ILE A 267 -18.42 -9.04 23.09
C ILE A 267 -18.87 -10.34 23.78
N THR A 268 -20.17 -10.64 23.79
CA THR A 268 -20.77 -11.72 24.60
C THR A 268 -20.69 -13.12 23.96
N PHE A 269 -20.02 -13.23 22.82
CA PHE A 269 -19.81 -14.47 22.08
C PHE A 269 -18.44 -15.10 22.39
N ASP A 270 -18.38 -16.43 22.33
CA ASP A 270 -17.12 -17.18 22.36
C ASP A 270 -16.45 -17.22 20.96
N ALA A 271 -15.23 -17.76 20.90
CA ALA A 271 -14.47 -17.92 19.65
C ALA A 271 -15.17 -18.83 18.61
N HIS A 272 -16.17 -19.61 19.03
CA HIS A 272 -16.96 -20.50 18.19
C HIS A 272 -18.30 -19.89 17.76
N ARG A 273 -18.49 -18.57 17.95
CA ARG A 273 -19.69 -17.82 17.57
C ARG A 273 -20.94 -18.26 18.34
N ARG A 274 -20.78 -18.77 19.56
CA ARG A 274 -21.89 -19.07 20.48
C ARG A 274 -21.97 -18.00 21.55
N ARG A 275 -23.17 -17.50 21.83
CA ARG A 275 -23.42 -16.51 22.89
C ARG A 275 -23.33 -17.19 24.26
N ALA A 276 -22.10 -17.41 24.73
CA ALA A 276 -21.78 -18.13 25.97
C ALA A 276 -20.99 -17.29 26.98
N ARG A 277 -20.80 -16.00 26.69
CA ARG A 277 -19.92 -15.09 27.44
C ARG A 277 -20.58 -13.76 27.80
N THR A 278 -21.86 -13.80 28.17
CA THR A 278 -22.60 -12.61 28.62
C THR A 278 -22.01 -12.00 29.90
N ASP A 279 -21.31 -12.82 30.70
CA ASP A 279 -20.58 -12.41 31.90
C ASP A 279 -19.51 -11.34 31.64
N ARG A 280 -18.93 -11.31 30.43
CA ARG A 280 -17.91 -10.32 30.03
C ARG A 280 -18.37 -8.87 30.20
N LEU A 281 -19.66 -8.60 29.99
CA LEU A 281 -20.26 -7.28 30.20
C LEU A 281 -20.20 -6.86 31.68
N SER A 282 -20.52 -7.78 32.58
CA SER A 282 -20.51 -7.50 34.01
C SER A 282 -19.09 -7.38 34.56
N ARG A 283 -18.17 -8.22 34.07
CA ARG A 283 -16.77 -8.29 34.50
C ARG A 283 -15.97 -7.02 34.20
N LEU A 284 -16.14 -6.47 33.00
CA LEU A 284 -15.38 -5.29 32.54
C LEU A 284 -16.20 -3.99 32.59
N PHE A 285 -17.45 -4.04 32.14
CA PHE A 285 -18.21 -2.84 31.83
C PHE A 285 -19.28 -2.50 32.86
N GLY A 286 -19.49 -3.31 33.91
CA GLY A 286 -20.55 -3.04 34.90
C GLY A 286 -21.94 -3.07 34.27
N LEU A 287 -22.13 -3.90 33.25
CA LEU A 287 -23.36 -4.04 32.46
C LEU A 287 -23.88 -5.47 32.51
N GLU A 288 -25.19 -5.64 32.38
CA GLU A 288 -25.84 -6.93 32.20
C GLU A 288 -26.47 -7.06 30.82
N PHE A 289 -26.38 -8.26 30.25
CA PHE A 289 -27.06 -8.59 29.00
C PHE A 289 -28.56 -8.75 29.21
N VAL A 290 -29.37 -8.07 28.39
CA VAL A 290 -30.84 -8.22 28.40
C VAL A 290 -31.30 -9.12 27.25
N ARG A 291 -31.02 -8.71 26.00
CA ARG A 291 -31.37 -9.48 24.80
C ARG A 291 -30.56 -9.04 23.57
N GLU A 292 -30.58 -9.90 22.56
CA GLU A 292 -30.06 -9.61 21.23
C GLU A 292 -31.10 -8.79 20.43
N LEU A 293 -30.62 -7.75 19.74
CA LEU A 293 -31.45 -6.90 18.86
C LEU A 293 -31.07 -7.08 17.39
N LEU A 294 -29.79 -7.31 17.11
CA LEU A 294 -29.26 -7.54 15.77
C LEU A 294 -28.37 -8.78 15.76
N ALA A 295 -28.46 -9.54 14.67
CA ALA A 295 -27.53 -10.63 14.43
C ALA A 295 -26.08 -10.10 14.27
N PRO A 296 -25.05 -10.93 14.53
CA PRO A 296 -23.65 -10.51 14.41
C PRO A 296 -23.31 -9.85 13.08
N VAL A 297 -22.48 -8.80 13.15
CA VAL A 297 -21.98 -8.05 11.98
C VAL A 297 -23.11 -7.50 11.09
N GLN A 298 -24.17 -6.99 11.72
CA GLN A 298 -25.26 -6.28 11.06
C GLN A 298 -25.47 -4.89 11.66
N THR A 299 -26.01 -4.01 10.83
CA THR A 299 -26.45 -2.67 11.22
C THR A 299 -27.88 -2.46 10.75
N LYS A 300 -28.64 -1.68 11.52
CA LYS A 300 -29.99 -1.25 11.17
C LYS A 300 -30.18 0.16 11.73
N ARG A 301 -30.89 1.00 11.00
CA ARG A 301 -31.27 2.34 11.45
C ARG A 301 -32.73 2.35 11.89
N ASP A 302 -33.05 3.18 12.87
CA ASP A 302 -34.44 3.46 13.26
C ASP A 302 -35.10 4.47 12.30
N GLU A 303 -36.36 4.83 12.57
CA GLU A 303 -37.12 5.79 11.75
C GLU A 303 -36.51 7.20 11.75
N LYS A 304 -35.71 7.55 12.76
CA LYS A 304 -34.99 8.82 12.87
C LYS A 304 -33.63 8.77 12.18
N GLY A 305 -33.24 7.61 11.66
CA GLY A 305 -31.95 7.38 11.03
C GLY A 305 -30.82 7.06 12.00
N GLU A 306 -31.07 6.83 13.29
CA GLU A 306 -30.03 6.47 14.27
C GLU A 306 -29.71 4.98 14.19
N LEU A 307 -28.42 4.62 14.37
CA LEU A 307 -28.00 3.22 14.37
C LEU A 307 -28.47 2.50 15.63
N LEU A 308 -29.12 1.36 15.43
CA LEU A 308 -29.59 0.50 16.51
C LEU A 308 -28.42 -0.25 17.17
N PRO A 309 -28.47 -0.47 18.50
CA PRO A 309 -27.50 -1.30 19.19
C PRO A 309 -27.63 -2.77 18.79
N ALA A 310 -26.51 -3.50 18.83
CA ALA A 310 -26.49 -4.94 18.57
C ALA A 310 -27.19 -5.73 19.71
N ILE A 311 -27.03 -5.23 20.94
CA ILE A 311 -27.58 -5.83 22.16
C ILE A 311 -28.21 -4.77 23.05
N GLU A 312 -29.24 -5.18 23.79
CA GLU A 312 -29.80 -4.41 24.88
C GLU A 312 -29.04 -4.74 26.18
N VAL A 313 -28.61 -3.71 26.90
CA VAL A 313 -27.84 -3.84 28.14
C VAL A 313 -28.48 -3.02 29.26
N ARG A 314 -28.32 -3.49 30.50
CA ARG A 314 -28.79 -2.82 31.71
C ARG A 314 -27.60 -2.44 32.59
N PRO A 315 -27.56 -1.23 33.17
CA PRO A 315 -26.47 -0.85 34.08
C PRO A 315 -26.54 -1.65 35.39
N ALA A 316 -25.38 -2.15 35.82
CA ALA A 316 -25.12 -2.82 37.09
C ALA A 316 -23.88 -2.22 37.79
N GLY A 317 -23.60 -0.94 37.54
CA GLY A 317 -22.43 -0.21 38.02
C GLY A 317 -21.86 0.78 37.00
N ALA A 318 -22.22 0.64 35.72
CA ALA A 318 -21.84 1.58 34.67
C ALA A 318 -22.63 2.90 34.73
N GLU A 319 -21.95 4.00 34.44
CA GLU A 319 -22.54 5.31 34.22
C GLU A 319 -22.68 5.57 32.70
N ARG A 320 -23.58 6.49 32.34
CA ARG A 320 -23.76 6.92 30.94
C ARG A 320 -23.03 8.23 30.73
N ASP A 321 -22.20 8.33 29.69
CA ASP A 321 -21.58 9.61 29.32
C ASP A 321 -22.62 10.63 28.85
N GLU A 322 -22.38 11.91 29.14
CA GLU A 322 -23.31 12.99 28.81
C GLU A 322 -23.26 13.42 27.34
N LYS A 323 -22.11 13.21 26.67
CA LYS A 323 -21.86 13.72 25.32
C LYS A 323 -22.04 12.67 24.24
N GLU A 324 -21.67 11.43 24.54
CA GLU A 324 -21.81 10.29 23.63
C GLU A 324 -22.60 9.16 24.30
N PRO A 325 -23.29 8.29 23.53
CA PRO A 325 -24.08 7.18 24.05
C PRO A 325 -23.22 6.01 24.54
N LEU A 326 -22.20 6.33 25.35
CA LEU A 326 -21.16 5.44 25.85
C LEU A 326 -21.44 5.03 27.29
N TRP A 327 -21.29 3.75 27.60
CA TRP A 327 -21.25 3.27 28.98
C TRP A 327 -19.83 3.37 29.52
N VAL A 328 -19.70 3.92 30.72
CA VAL A 328 -18.42 4.18 31.39
C VAL A 328 -18.40 3.40 32.69
N ASN A 329 -17.39 2.55 32.87
CA ASN A 329 -17.14 1.86 34.12
C ASN A 329 -15.70 2.14 34.57
N ARG A 330 -15.55 2.61 35.80
CA ARG A 330 -14.24 2.91 36.42
C ARG A 330 -13.95 1.87 37.48
N SER A 331 -12.85 1.12 37.31
CA SER A 331 -12.43 0.08 38.26
C SER A 331 -11.01 0.38 38.73
N GLY A 332 -10.88 0.93 39.94
CA GLY A 332 -9.62 1.49 40.42
C GLY A 332 -9.14 2.64 39.51
N ASN A 333 -7.94 2.49 38.95
CA ASN A 333 -7.40 3.43 37.95
C ASN A 333 -7.79 3.08 36.50
N GLY A 334 -8.49 1.96 36.29
CA GLY A 334 -8.90 1.45 34.97
C GLY A 334 -10.14 2.12 34.43
N LEU A 335 -10.23 2.22 33.11
CA LEU A 335 -11.38 2.77 32.39
C LEU A 335 -11.89 1.78 31.35
N ALA A 336 -13.11 1.28 31.53
CA ALA A 336 -13.79 0.43 30.55
C ALA A 336 -14.96 1.19 29.92
N LEU A 337 -14.95 1.29 28.59
CA LEU A 337 -15.89 2.03 27.78
C LEU A 337 -16.60 1.08 26.81
N PHE A 338 -17.93 1.14 26.77
CA PHE A 338 -18.72 0.24 25.91
C PHE A 338 -19.80 0.99 25.14
N ASP A 339 -19.80 0.82 23.81
CA ASP A 339 -20.91 1.21 22.94
C ASP A 339 -21.56 -0.04 22.33
N PRO A 340 -22.81 -0.38 22.67
CA PRO A 340 -23.48 -1.53 22.07
C PRO A 340 -23.77 -1.36 20.56
N VAL A 341 -23.58 -0.15 20.01
CA VAL A 341 -23.79 0.13 18.58
C VAL A 341 -22.52 -0.19 17.78
N PRO A 342 -22.58 -1.09 16.77
CA PRO A 342 -21.43 -1.42 15.93
C PRO A 342 -21.23 -0.36 14.84
N ARG A 343 -20.93 0.89 15.23
CA ARG A 343 -20.87 2.07 14.34
C ARG A 343 -19.92 1.86 13.18
N GLU A 344 -18.78 1.24 13.46
CA GLU A 344 -17.74 0.97 12.47
C GLU A 344 -18.25 0.11 11.30
N LEU A 345 -19.36 -0.62 11.42
CA LEU A 345 -19.90 -1.37 10.27
C LEU A 345 -20.60 -0.47 9.23
N ASP A 346 -20.91 0.78 9.59
CA ASP A 346 -21.69 1.70 8.76
C ASP A 346 -20.95 3.03 8.51
N SER A 347 -20.44 3.68 9.56
CA SER A 347 -19.82 5.01 9.48
C SER A 347 -18.53 5.13 10.30
N THR A 348 -17.75 6.20 10.06
CA THR A 348 -16.48 6.48 10.75
C THR A 348 -16.76 7.14 12.11
N PRO A 349 -16.49 6.49 13.26
CA PRO A 349 -16.94 6.96 14.57
C PRO A 349 -15.98 7.96 15.24
N SER A 350 -15.58 9.01 14.54
CA SER A 350 -14.54 9.95 15.02
C SER A 350 -14.91 10.67 16.33
N ALA A 351 -16.18 11.04 16.52
CA ALA A 351 -16.64 11.69 17.75
C ALA A 351 -16.60 10.76 18.96
N LEU A 352 -17.06 9.50 18.80
CA LEU A 352 -16.99 8.46 19.83
C LEU A 352 -15.53 8.20 20.25
N TYR A 353 -14.62 8.08 19.28
CA TYR A 353 -13.21 7.81 19.57
C TYR A 353 -12.52 9.03 20.21
N ALA A 354 -12.87 10.25 19.79
CA ALA A 354 -12.40 11.47 20.45
C ALA A 354 -12.80 11.47 21.93
N ARG A 355 -14.08 11.19 22.20
CA ARG A 355 -14.61 11.17 23.55
C ARG A 355 -13.98 10.09 24.42
N ALA A 356 -13.77 8.90 23.86
CA ALA A 356 -13.10 7.80 24.57
C ALA A 356 -11.65 8.16 24.95
N LEU A 357 -10.91 8.79 24.04
CA LEU A 357 -9.54 9.23 24.29
C LEU A 357 -9.47 10.42 25.26
N GLU A 358 -10.43 11.35 25.19
CA GLU A 358 -10.58 12.43 26.18
C GLU A 358 -10.78 11.88 27.60
N LEU A 359 -11.69 10.90 27.77
CA LEU A 359 -11.94 10.25 29.06
C LEU A 359 -10.71 9.48 29.58
N ALA A 360 -9.86 9.00 28.68
CA ALA A 360 -8.57 8.37 28.98
C ALA A 360 -7.43 9.39 29.22
N GLY A 361 -7.69 10.69 29.11
CA GLY A 361 -6.68 11.74 29.28
C GLY A 361 -5.65 11.80 28.15
N ILE A 362 -5.99 11.30 26.96
CA ILE A 362 -5.11 11.29 25.79
C ILE A 362 -5.51 12.45 24.88
N PRO A 363 -4.61 13.41 24.61
CA PRO A 363 -4.93 14.56 23.77
C PRO A 363 -5.09 14.11 22.31
N VAL A 364 -6.09 14.68 21.63
CA VAL A 364 -6.36 14.49 20.20
C VAL A 364 -6.09 15.78 19.45
N ARG A 365 -5.80 15.69 18.14
CA ARG A 365 -5.58 16.83 17.23
C ARG A 365 -4.54 17.83 17.72
N THR A 366 -3.43 17.32 18.26
CA THR A 366 -2.37 18.15 18.84
C THR A 366 -1.56 18.94 17.80
N LEU A 367 -1.49 18.46 16.56
CA LEU A 367 -0.68 19.06 15.50
C LEU A 367 -1.46 20.11 14.71
N LEU A 368 -2.69 19.80 14.29
CA LEU A 368 -3.57 20.70 13.55
C LEU A 368 -5.01 20.60 14.09
N PRO A 369 -5.35 21.33 15.18
CA PRO A 369 -6.68 21.29 15.79
C PRO A 369 -7.82 21.71 14.84
N ASP A 370 -7.54 22.68 13.96
CA ASP A 370 -8.55 23.36 13.12
C ASP A 370 -8.55 22.91 11.64
N ALA A 371 -7.77 21.88 11.28
CA ALA A 371 -7.63 21.46 9.87
C ALA A 371 -8.47 20.22 9.55
N GLU A 372 -9.80 20.40 9.47
CA GLU A 372 -10.70 19.34 9.02
C GLU A 372 -10.36 18.88 7.60
N GLY A 373 -10.41 17.57 7.36
CA GLY A 373 -10.06 16.98 6.06
C GLY A 373 -8.56 16.97 5.76
N VAL A 374 -7.69 17.31 6.71
CA VAL A 374 -6.24 17.21 6.58
C VAL A 374 -5.70 16.13 7.51
N LEU A 375 -4.98 15.17 6.93
CA LEU A 375 -4.30 14.10 7.68
C LEU A 375 -2.84 14.48 7.87
N VAL A 376 -2.33 14.29 9.08
CA VAL A 376 -0.91 14.50 9.40
C VAL A 376 -0.36 13.24 10.05
N LEU A 377 0.68 12.68 9.46
CA LEU A 377 1.44 11.57 10.02
C LEU A 377 2.83 12.07 10.37
N ARG A 378 3.25 11.82 11.60
CA ARG A 378 4.58 12.17 12.10
C ARG A 378 5.43 10.92 12.22
N SER A 379 6.68 11.02 11.79
CA SER A 379 7.72 10.02 12.03
C SER A 379 8.88 10.71 12.75
N ALA A 380 9.22 10.22 13.95
CA ALA A 380 10.38 10.72 14.69
C ALA A 380 11.68 10.31 14.00
N GLY A 381 12.67 11.18 14.03
CA GLY A 381 14.04 10.91 13.57
C GLY A 381 14.93 10.39 14.70
N ALA A 382 16.06 9.78 14.34
CA ALA A 382 17.06 9.28 15.28
C ALA A 382 17.90 10.41 15.93
N ARG A 383 17.84 11.62 15.39
CA ARG A 383 18.51 12.81 15.94
C ARG A 383 17.53 13.62 16.77
N GLU A 384 18.03 14.28 17.80
CA GLU A 384 17.22 15.14 18.64
C GLU A 384 16.55 16.26 17.83
N GLY A 385 15.23 16.41 17.99
CA GLY A 385 14.43 17.40 17.26
C GLY A 385 14.31 17.16 15.74
N GLU A 386 14.72 16.00 15.23
CA GLU A 386 14.51 15.59 13.85
C GLU A 386 13.17 14.84 13.71
N ASP A 387 12.35 15.23 12.75
CA ASP A 387 11.13 14.49 12.39
C ASP A 387 10.72 14.73 10.94
N ALA A 388 9.88 13.83 10.43
CA ALA A 388 9.24 13.95 9.13
C ALA A 388 7.72 14.02 9.32
N LEU A 389 7.09 15.02 8.72
CA LEU A 389 5.66 15.19 8.67
C LEU A 389 5.17 14.89 7.26
N PHE A 390 4.24 13.96 7.16
CA PHE A 390 3.51 13.65 5.93
C PHE A 390 2.11 14.22 6.08
N VAL A 391 1.76 15.15 5.21
CA VAL A 391 0.49 15.84 5.23
C VAL A 391 -0.30 15.48 3.98
N VAL A 392 -1.55 15.08 4.14
CA VAL A 392 -2.42 14.72 3.02
C VAL A 392 -3.71 15.52 3.13
N SER A 393 -4.01 16.30 2.09
CA SER A 393 -5.26 17.04 2.00
C SER A 393 -6.33 16.17 1.35
N ARG A 394 -7.39 15.88 2.10
CA ARG A 394 -8.66 15.32 1.60
C ARG A 394 -9.77 16.38 1.54
N SER A 395 -9.44 17.64 1.82
CA SER A 395 -10.37 18.76 1.69
C SER A 395 -10.76 18.98 0.22
N ALA A 396 -12.03 19.28 -0.04
CA ALA A 396 -12.51 19.67 -1.37
C ALA A 396 -12.04 21.08 -1.77
N GLU A 397 -11.72 21.92 -0.78
CA GLU A 397 -11.26 23.29 -0.97
C GLU A 397 -9.79 23.44 -0.55
N PRO A 398 -9.03 24.39 -1.15
CA PRO A 398 -7.69 24.72 -0.70
C PRO A 398 -7.66 25.11 0.78
N ARG A 399 -6.64 24.68 1.51
CA ARG A 399 -6.47 24.95 2.94
C ARG A 399 -5.07 25.47 3.23
N ARG A 400 -4.98 26.58 3.95
CA ARG A 400 -3.72 27.01 4.57
C ARG A 400 -3.61 26.34 5.94
N ILE A 401 -2.52 25.63 6.17
CA ILE A 401 -2.24 24.98 7.46
C ILE A 401 -0.98 25.54 8.09
N ARG A 402 -0.94 25.60 9.42
CA ARG A 402 0.23 26.01 10.20
C ARG A 402 0.79 24.80 10.94
N LEU A 403 1.94 24.31 10.49
CA LEU A 403 2.68 23.23 11.11
C LEU A 403 3.64 23.77 12.18
N PRO A 404 4.09 22.92 13.13
CA PRO A 404 5.05 23.36 14.12
C PRO A 404 6.38 23.82 13.48
N GLY A 405 7.09 24.74 14.14
CA GLY A 405 8.32 25.34 13.60
C GLY A 405 8.09 26.51 12.64
N GLU A 406 6.96 27.22 12.79
CA GLU A 406 6.60 28.40 11.98
C GLU A 406 6.55 28.12 10.47
N VAL A 407 6.08 26.92 10.10
CA VAL A 407 5.90 26.52 8.70
C VAL A 407 4.42 26.62 8.35
N GLU A 408 4.08 27.39 7.34
CA GLU A 408 2.73 27.38 6.76
C GLU A 408 2.76 26.85 5.33
N LEU A 409 1.77 26.02 4.99
CA LEU A 409 1.65 25.41 3.67
C LEU A 409 0.25 25.66 3.12
N ASP A 410 0.18 26.03 1.84
CA ASP A 410 -1.08 26.09 1.09
C ASP A 410 -1.35 24.74 0.41
N LEU A 411 -2.23 23.94 1.01
CA LEU A 411 -2.62 22.64 0.49
C LEU A 411 -3.71 22.78 -0.56
N GLN A 412 -3.47 22.24 -1.75
CA GLN A 412 -4.52 22.08 -2.76
C GLN A 412 -5.37 20.83 -2.46
N PRO A 413 -6.62 20.75 -2.97
CA PRO A 413 -7.44 19.55 -2.86
C PRO A 413 -6.72 18.31 -3.41
N GLY A 414 -6.69 17.22 -2.62
CA GLY A 414 -6.02 15.97 -3.01
C GLY A 414 -4.49 16.01 -3.00
N SER A 415 -3.87 17.15 -2.63
CA SER A 415 -2.41 17.26 -2.58
C SER A 415 -1.81 16.53 -1.37
N SER A 416 -0.56 16.11 -1.51
CA SER A 416 0.25 15.55 -0.43
C SER A 416 1.53 16.34 -0.29
N CYS A 417 1.99 16.50 0.94
CA CYS A 417 3.22 17.20 1.28
C CYS A 417 4.08 16.36 2.21
N LEU A 418 5.39 16.49 2.06
CA LEU A 418 6.39 15.94 2.97
C LEU A 418 7.22 17.09 3.51
N LEU A 419 7.42 17.14 4.82
CA LEU A 419 8.31 18.09 5.47
C LEU A 419 9.29 17.34 6.35
N VAL A 420 10.58 17.49 6.11
CA VAL A 420 11.64 16.96 7.00
C VAL A 420 12.25 18.12 7.75
N ARG A 421 12.31 18.01 9.08
CA ARG A 421 12.83 19.03 9.97
C ARG A 421 13.98 18.49 10.79
N ARG A 422 14.91 19.37 11.14
CA ARG A 422 16.04 19.10 12.03
C ARG A 422 16.16 20.23 13.04
N GLY A 423 16.17 19.90 14.33
CA GLY A 423 16.05 20.90 15.40
C GLY A 423 14.77 21.74 15.26
N GLY A 424 13.68 21.14 14.77
CA GLY A 424 12.41 21.81 14.51
C GLY A 424 12.36 22.74 13.28
N ARG A 425 13.49 22.94 12.58
CA ARG A 425 13.55 23.79 11.37
C ARG A 425 13.52 22.96 10.09
N PRO A 426 12.85 23.42 9.02
CA PRO A 426 12.70 22.65 7.78
C PRO A 426 13.99 22.60 6.98
N VAL A 427 14.44 21.39 6.63
CA VAL A 427 15.64 21.13 5.80
C VAL A 427 15.29 20.54 4.44
N SER A 428 14.08 19.97 4.30
CA SER A 428 13.53 19.48 3.04
C SER A 428 12.01 19.60 3.04
N VAL A 429 11.45 19.94 1.89
CA VAL A 429 10.00 19.99 1.69
C VAL A 429 9.63 19.45 0.30
N ILE A 430 8.54 18.68 0.22
CA ILE A 430 7.83 18.39 -1.02
C ILE A 430 6.44 18.99 -0.85
N ALA A 431 6.10 19.99 -1.66
CA ALA A 431 4.83 20.70 -1.56
C ALA A 431 4.42 21.29 -2.91
N SER A 432 3.21 21.84 -2.95
CA SER A 432 2.67 22.69 -4.01
C SER A 432 2.12 23.97 -3.37
N GLY A 433 1.95 25.04 -4.14
CA GLY A 433 1.42 26.31 -3.61
C GLY A 433 2.45 27.13 -2.83
N SER A 434 2.00 27.92 -1.87
CA SER A 434 2.86 28.75 -1.03
C SER A 434 3.47 27.95 0.13
N VAL A 435 4.75 28.19 0.38
CA VAL A 435 5.52 27.69 1.53
C VAL A 435 6.03 28.92 2.30
N THR A 436 5.44 29.14 3.47
CA THR A 436 5.81 30.23 4.38
C THR A 436 6.72 29.68 5.47
N LEU A 437 7.88 30.29 5.66
CA LEU A 437 8.85 29.93 6.69
C LEU A 437 9.08 31.15 7.59
N SER A 438 8.94 31.00 8.91
CA SER A 438 9.10 32.09 9.89
C SER A 438 8.29 33.34 9.55
N GLY A 439 7.02 33.13 9.17
CA GLY A 439 6.04 34.20 8.90
C GLY A 439 6.22 34.95 7.58
N LYS A 440 7.17 34.55 6.72
CA LYS A 440 7.36 35.12 5.38
C LYS A 440 7.18 34.06 4.31
N GLU A 441 6.46 34.39 3.24
CA GLU A 441 6.37 33.52 2.05
C GLU A 441 7.78 33.33 1.50
N TRP A 442 8.35 32.14 1.66
CA TRP A 442 9.70 31.81 1.25
C TRP A 442 9.71 31.24 -0.17
N ALA A 443 8.73 30.39 -0.52
CA ALA A 443 8.62 29.85 -1.86
C ALA A 443 7.17 29.78 -2.34
N ARG A 444 6.96 29.96 -3.66
CA ARG A 444 5.69 29.72 -4.33
C ARG A 444 5.88 28.78 -5.51
N LEU A 445 5.10 27.71 -5.51
CA LEU A 445 5.21 26.55 -6.38
C LEU A 445 3.94 26.40 -7.22
N ASP A 446 4.03 26.67 -8.52
CA ASP A 446 2.88 26.52 -9.42
C ASP A 446 2.53 25.03 -9.67
N ALA A 447 3.51 24.14 -9.52
CA ALA A 447 3.37 22.68 -9.54
C ALA A 447 4.12 22.06 -8.35
N PRO A 448 3.81 20.81 -7.96
CA PRO A 448 4.52 20.15 -6.88
C PRO A 448 6.03 20.12 -7.12
N ALA A 449 6.82 20.42 -6.10
CA ALA A 449 8.28 20.30 -6.17
C ALA A 449 8.89 19.83 -4.86
N ALA A 450 10.02 19.14 -4.97
CA ALA A 450 10.90 18.86 -3.86
C ALA A 450 12.01 19.91 -3.78
N LEU A 451 12.16 20.53 -2.61
CA LEU A 451 13.21 21.48 -2.27
C LEU A 451 14.01 20.90 -1.10
N VAL A 452 15.31 20.69 -1.30
CA VAL A 452 16.17 20.01 -0.33
C VAL A 452 17.43 20.85 -0.09
N SER A 453 17.73 21.19 1.16
CA SER A 453 19.01 21.80 1.53
C SER A 453 20.15 20.78 1.36
N LEU A 454 21.19 21.15 0.62
CA LEU A 454 22.39 20.35 0.39
C LEU A 454 23.52 20.65 1.38
N ASP A 455 23.49 21.82 2.03
CA ASP A 455 24.44 22.24 3.06
C ASP A 455 24.03 21.84 4.49
N GLY A 456 22.81 21.32 4.67
CA GLY A 456 22.27 20.89 5.95
C GLY A 456 21.72 22.03 6.83
N ARG A 457 21.70 23.26 6.31
CA ARG A 457 21.07 24.42 6.95
C ARG A 457 19.55 24.42 6.72
N PRO A 458 18.77 25.18 7.50
CA PRO A 458 17.35 25.42 7.20
C PRO A 458 17.15 25.93 5.78
N LEU A 459 16.04 25.56 5.13
CA LEU A 459 15.76 25.90 3.73
C LEU A 459 15.86 27.40 3.41
N ASN A 460 15.42 28.26 4.34
CA ASN A 460 15.48 29.72 4.22
C ASN A 460 16.88 30.31 4.46
N GLU A 461 17.82 29.55 5.01
CA GLU A 461 19.21 29.97 5.28
C GLU A 461 20.23 29.26 4.38
N SER A 462 19.77 28.25 3.63
CA SER A 462 20.58 27.40 2.77
C SER A 462 21.02 28.14 1.50
N SER A 463 22.31 28.08 1.18
CA SER A 463 22.85 28.61 -0.07
C SER A 463 23.02 27.54 -1.16
N MET A 464 22.78 26.27 -0.83
CA MET A 464 22.82 25.15 -1.77
C MET A 464 21.52 24.35 -1.72
N LEU A 465 20.69 24.45 -2.76
CA LEU A 465 19.42 23.73 -2.86
C LEU A 465 19.45 22.72 -4.01
N ALA A 466 18.94 21.52 -3.75
CA ALA A 466 18.46 20.65 -4.81
C ALA A 466 16.96 20.90 -5.01
N VAL A 467 16.58 21.16 -6.25
CA VAL A 467 15.21 21.41 -6.69
C VAL A 467 14.81 20.33 -7.67
N HIS A 468 13.68 19.68 -7.42
CA HIS A 468 13.07 18.76 -8.36
C HIS A 468 11.62 19.16 -8.61
N LEU A 469 11.34 19.71 -9.78
CA LEU A 469 9.98 20.05 -10.18
C LEU A 469 9.26 18.77 -10.62
N LEU A 470 7.98 18.61 -10.26
CA LEU A 470 7.17 17.43 -10.59
C LEU A 470 5.99 17.80 -11.51
N GLY A 471 6.18 18.85 -12.31
CA GLY A 471 5.21 19.34 -13.28
C GLY A 471 5.70 20.61 -13.96
N GLN A 472 4.88 21.13 -14.88
CA GLN A 472 5.10 22.42 -15.55
C GLN A 472 4.65 23.58 -14.66
N GLY A 473 5.34 24.73 -14.73
CA GLY A 473 5.03 25.90 -13.92
C GLY A 473 6.27 26.75 -13.61
N GLN A 474 6.20 27.58 -12.57
CA GLN A 474 7.36 28.30 -12.05
C GLN A 474 7.54 28.04 -10.56
N LEU A 475 8.80 27.99 -10.15
CA LEU A 475 9.17 28.07 -8.74
C LEU A 475 9.75 29.46 -8.48
N ARG A 476 9.20 30.13 -7.48
CA ARG A 476 9.62 31.46 -7.02
C ARG A 476 10.15 31.32 -5.60
N ILE A 477 11.37 31.76 -5.34
CA ILE A 477 11.99 31.74 -4.00
C ILE A 477 12.35 33.17 -3.59
N ASN A 478 11.86 33.58 -2.42
CA ASN A 478 12.14 34.88 -1.82
C ASN A 478 13.34 34.79 -0.87
N GLY A 479 14.23 35.78 -0.94
CA GLY A 479 15.32 35.94 0.01
C GLY A 479 16.41 34.86 -0.08
N PHE A 480 16.58 34.23 -1.26
CA PHE A 480 17.68 33.28 -1.46
C PHE A 480 19.04 33.99 -1.29
N PRO A 481 19.93 33.53 -0.40
CA PRO A 481 21.09 34.31 0.08
C PRO A 481 22.25 34.45 -0.93
N ALA A 482 22.02 34.19 -2.23
CA ALA A 482 23.05 34.20 -3.27
C ALA A 482 22.67 35.11 -4.44
N ALA A 483 23.26 36.32 -4.46
CA ALA A 483 23.08 37.31 -5.53
C ALA A 483 23.64 36.86 -6.90
N GLN A 484 24.43 35.78 -6.95
CA GLN A 484 24.99 35.17 -8.17
C GLN A 484 24.61 33.69 -8.30
N ALA A 485 23.40 33.32 -7.87
CA ALA A 485 22.94 31.95 -7.97
C ALA A 485 22.96 31.47 -9.44
N ARG A 486 23.39 30.23 -9.65
CA ARG A 486 23.33 29.54 -10.93
C ARG A 486 22.41 28.33 -10.79
N ILE A 487 21.68 28.02 -11.86
CA ILE A 487 20.87 26.81 -11.94
C ILE A 487 21.64 25.79 -12.79
N ARG A 488 22.04 24.68 -12.19
CA ARG A 488 22.67 23.55 -12.89
C ARG A 488 21.67 22.40 -12.98
N ALA A 489 21.09 22.21 -14.17
CA ALA A 489 20.20 21.10 -14.47
C ALA A 489 21.02 19.87 -14.81
N GLY A 490 20.68 18.72 -14.24
CA GLY A 490 21.42 17.49 -14.45
C GLY A 490 20.68 16.23 -14.04
N ARG A 491 21.36 15.11 -14.25
CA ARG A 491 20.86 13.77 -13.91
C ARG A 491 21.97 12.95 -13.27
N ILE A 492 21.59 11.92 -12.54
CA ILE A 492 22.55 10.94 -12.00
C ILE A 492 22.61 9.76 -12.95
N ARG A 493 23.81 9.41 -13.41
CA ARG A 493 24.07 8.23 -14.24
C ARG A 493 25.27 7.49 -13.67
N ASN A 494 25.13 6.19 -13.42
CA ASN A 494 26.17 5.36 -12.80
C ASN A 494 26.71 5.95 -11.48
N GLY A 495 25.83 6.54 -10.68
CA GLY A 495 26.20 7.16 -9.41
C GLY A 495 26.84 8.55 -9.49
N ARG A 496 27.11 9.07 -10.70
CA ARG A 496 27.74 10.39 -10.89
C ARG A 496 26.75 11.40 -11.46
N TRP A 497 26.93 12.65 -11.08
CA TRP A 497 26.21 13.79 -11.63
C TRP A 497 26.67 14.07 -13.06
N GLN A 498 25.72 14.13 -13.97
CA GLN A 498 25.90 14.58 -15.34
C GLN A 498 25.13 15.88 -15.53
N THR A 499 25.87 16.96 -15.76
CA THR A 499 25.29 18.27 -16.12
C THR A 499 24.72 18.20 -17.52
N LEU A 500 23.47 18.64 -17.66
CA LEU A 500 22.78 18.76 -18.94
C LEU A 500 22.77 20.21 -19.43
N ALA A 501 22.52 21.16 -18.52
CA ALA A 501 22.55 22.58 -18.82
C ALA A 501 22.91 23.38 -17.56
N THR A 502 23.55 24.53 -17.75
CA THR A 502 23.71 25.54 -16.70
C THR A 502 23.08 26.83 -17.19
N ARG A 503 22.21 27.45 -16.39
CA ARG A 503 21.48 28.67 -16.73
C ARG A 503 21.60 29.70 -15.60
N GLN A 504 21.45 30.97 -15.95
CA GLN A 504 21.19 31.99 -14.95
C GLN A 504 19.70 31.98 -14.60
N PRO A 505 19.33 32.04 -13.30
CA PRO A 505 17.95 32.26 -12.91
C PRO A 505 17.47 33.63 -13.38
N GLN A 506 16.16 33.76 -13.60
CA GLN A 506 15.56 35.08 -13.71
C GLN A 506 15.52 35.66 -12.29
N GLN A 507 16.32 36.69 -12.02
CA GLN A 507 16.43 37.31 -10.70
C GLN A 507 15.92 38.75 -10.71
N THR A 508 15.12 39.10 -9.72
CA THR A 508 14.90 40.48 -9.24
C THR A 508 15.61 40.64 -7.90
N GLU A 509 15.77 41.85 -7.36
CA GLU A 509 16.60 42.14 -6.15
C GLU A 509 16.43 41.17 -4.95
N GLN A 510 15.27 40.53 -4.79
CA GLN A 510 14.99 39.57 -3.70
C GLN A 510 14.30 38.27 -4.17
N LEU A 511 14.04 38.11 -5.47
CA LEU A 511 13.19 37.06 -6.02
C LEU A 511 13.96 36.21 -7.04
N LEU A 512 14.09 34.92 -6.76
CA LEU A 512 14.65 33.93 -7.68
C LEU A 512 13.50 33.21 -8.40
N ILE A 513 13.45 33.31 -9.73
CA ILE A 513 12.46 32.63 -10.55
C ILE A 513 13.14 31.51 -11.35
N ILE A 514 12.62 30.30 -11.18
CA ILE A 514 13.02 29.09 -11.90
C ILE A 514 11.86 28.66 -12.80
N PRO A 515 11.94 28.92 -14.12
CA PRO A 515 10.91 28.48 -15.05
C PRO A 515 11.01 26.98 -15.32
N ALA A 516 9.90 26.26 -15.18
CA ALA A 516 9.75 24.86 -15.58
C ALA A 516 9.23 24.80 -17.02
N GLU A 517 10.07 25.18 -17.98
CA GLU A 517 9.84 24.89 -19.41
C GLU A 517 9.72 23.37 -19.63
N GLU A 518 9.12 22.93 -20.74
CA GLU A 518 8.91 21.51 -21.05
C GLU A 518 10.18 20.64 -20.94
N ALA A 519 11.36 21.21 -21.23
CA ALA A 519 12.66 20.54 -21.10
C ALA A 519 13.22 20.44 -19.66
N LEU A 520 12.70 21.25 -18.72
CA LEU A 520 13.10 21.29 -17.31
C LEU A 520 12.02 20.74 -16.37
N ALA A 521 10.80 20.56 -16.86
CA ALA A 521 9.77 19.77 -16.20
C ALA A 521 10.37 18.39 -15.86
N PHE A 522 10.37 18.03 -14.58
CA PHE A 522 10.95 16.79 -14.05
C PHE A 522 12.48 16.68 -14.05
N ALA A 523 13.22 17.73 -14.38
CA ALA A 523 14.68 17.76 -14.22
C ALA A 523 15.06 17.96 -12.74
N MET A 524 16.16 17.30 -12.33
CA MET A 524 16.83 17.65 -11.07
C MET A 524 17.75 18.84 -11.33
N MET A 525 17.59 19.87 -10.51
CA MET A 525 18.36 21.10 -10.59
C MET A 525 19.09 21.34 -9.28
N ILE A 526 20.27 21.93 -9.40
CA ILE A 526 21.03 22.46 -8.28
C ILE A 526 21.01 23.98 -8.39
N VAL A 527 20.66 24.64 -7.31
CA VAL A 527 20.67 26.11 -7.17
C VAL A 527 21.70 26.45 -6.11
N ALA A 528 22.82 27.04 -6.52
CA ALA A 528 23.89 27.45 -5.62
C ALA A 528 24.71 28.60 -6.25
N PRO A 529 25.52 29.34 -5.47
CA PRO A 529 26.58 30.19 -6.00
C PRO A 529 27.51 29.43 -6.95
N GLU A 530 28.10 30.12 -7.92
CA GLU A 530 28.95 29.51 -8.95
C GLU A 530 30.12 28.71 -8.34
N GLU A 531 30.74 29.23 -7.28
CA GLU A 531 31.82 28.57 -6.54
C GLU A 531 31.38 27.28 -5.81
N ASN A 532 30.09 27.14 -5.52
CA ASN A 532 29.55 26.03 -4.72
C ASN A 532 28.82 24.97 -5.57
N LEU A 533 28.65 25.18 -6.88
CA LEU A 533 27.92 24.26 -7.75
C LEU A 533 28.52 22.84 -7.79
N GLU A 534 29.85 22.73 -7.78
CA GLU A 534 30.53 21.43 -7.78
C GLU A 534 30.41 20.72 -6.44
N GLU A 535 30.49 21.46 -5.34
CA GLU A 535 30.27 20.90 -4.00
C GLU A 535 28.82 20.43 -3.84
N ALA A 536 27.85 21.22 -4.29
CA ALA A 536 26.45 20.84 -4.29
C ALA A 536 26.18 19.57 -5.13
N ALA A 537 26.81 19.44 -6.30
CA ALA A 537 26.72 18.22 -7.11
C ALA A 537 27.30 17.00 -6.38
N ARG A 538 28.47 17.16 -5.74
CA ARG A 538 29.07 16.13 -4.89
C ARG A 538 28.22 15.77 -3.67
N GLN A 539 27.46 16.71 -3.11
CA GLN A 539 26.51 16.44 -2.02
C GLN A 539 25.34 15.58 -2.50
N VAL A 540 24.77 15.88 -3.68
CA VAL A 540 23.73 15.03 -4.30
C VAL A 540 24.25 13.62 -4.55
N GLU A 541 25.45 13.48 -5.13
CA GLU A 541 26.10 12.19 -5.34
C GLU A 541 26.30 11.43 -4.03
N ARG A 542 26.91 12.08 -3.02
CA ARG A 542 27.15 11.48 -1.69
C ARG A 542 25.85 11.02 -1.03
N ARG A 543 24.79 11.82 -1.08
CA ARG A 543 23.50 11.43 -0.52
C ARG A 543 22.96 10.21 -1.22
N LEU A 544 22.93 10.18 -2.55
CA LEU A 544 22.37 9.05 -3.31
C LEU A 544 23.25 7.79 -3.25
N LEU A 545 24.56 7.92 -3.13
CA LEU A 545 25.52 6.81 -3.07
C LEU A 545 25.83 6.31 -1.67
N SER A 546 25.64 7.13 -0.62
CA SER A 546 25.92 6.73 0.75
C SER A 546 25.10 5.49 1.07
N ARG A 547 25.74 4.35 1.31
CA ARG A 547 25.02 3.23 1.93
C ARG A 547 24.56 3.76 3.27
N ALA A 548 23.25 3.74 3.52
CA ALA A 548 22.77 3.90 4.87
C ALA A 548 23.43 2.75 5.64
N GLU A 549 24.42 3.05 6.49
CA GLU A 549 24.86 2.10 7.50
C GLU A 549 23.58 1.74 8.26
N ALA A 550 23.12 0.51 8.06
CA ALA A 550 21.93 0.04 8.74
C ALA A 550 22.24 0.18 10.23
N PRO A 551 21.39 0.86 11.03
CA PRO A 551 21.53 0.77 12.47
C PRO A 551 21.53 -0.72 12.81
N ALA A 552 22.53 -1.17 13.56
CA ALA A 552 22.64 -2.56 13.99
C ALA A 552 21.27 -2.96 14.55
N GLN A 553 20.57 -3.87 13.86
CA GLN A 553 19.30 -4.36 14.36
C GLN A 553 19.56 -4.90 15.76
N PRO A 554 18.87 -4.40 16.80
CA PRO A 554 18.95 -5.07 18.09
C PRO A 554 18.52 -6.51 17.84
N ALA A 555 19.37 -7.46 18.25
CA ALA A 555 19.14 -8.88 18.05
C ALA A 555 17.69 -9.19 18.47
N ARG A 556 16.88 -9.66 17.51
CA ARG A 556 15.53 -10.15 17.80
C ARG A 556 15.68 -11.23 18.87
N ARG A 557 15.24 -10.96 20.09
CA ARG A 557 15.05 -11.97 21.14
C ARG A 557 13.72 -12.67 20.94
#